data_AF-A0A5C9E9R3-F1
#
_entry.id   AF-A0A5C9E9R3-F1
#
_cell.length_a   1.000
_cell.length_b   1.000
_cell.length_c   1.000
_cell.angle_alpha   90.00
_cell.angle_beta   90.00
_cell.angle_gamma   90.00
#
_symmetry.space_group_name_H-M   'P 1'
#
loop_
_entity.id
_entity.type
_entity.pdbx_description
1 polymer ?
#
loop_
_entity_poly.entity_id
_entity_poly.type
_entity_poly.pdbx_seq_one_letter_code
_entity_poly.pdbx_strand_id
1 'polypeptide(L)'
;MSENGKDSENKYITKKYMCKVCDQMHEVKLNKNLVEGRKKYPFPYAFLHDSIKETNLKELLTILYIDEDFRIRGTQIEELGNDNLFSKEQVVSITENLMEEINILREENIRLKEVNKQLKRKS
;
A
#
# COMPACT_ATOMS: atom_id res chain seq x y z
N MET A 1 6.92 -33.90 -14.29
CA MET A 1 6.58 -33.69 -12.87
C MET A 1 7.02 -32.28 -12.53
N SER A 2 6.06 -31.38 -12.38
CA SER A 2 6.31 -29.94 -12.23
C SER A 2 6.16 -29.56 -10.76
N GLU A 3 7.29 -29.41 -10.06
CA GLU A 3 7.34 -28.72 -8.78
C GLU A 3 7.65 -27.25 -9.08
N ASN A 4 6.67 -26.36 -8.95
CA ASN A 4 6.89 -24.91 -8.83
C ASN A 4 5.61 -24.28 -8.26
N GLY A 5 5.46 -24.35 -6.94
CA GLY A 5 4.29 -23.83 -6.23
C GLY A 5 4.57 -23.35 -4.81
N LYS A 6 5.81 -22.95 -4.48
CA LYS A 6 6.21 -22.60 -3.10
C LYS A 6 6.79 -21.19 -2.88
N ASP A 7 6.88 -20.33 -3.90
CA ASP A 7 7.53 -19.01 -3.74
C ASP A 7 6.60 -17.81 -3.47
N SER A 8 5.27 -17.99 -3.47
CA SER A 8 4.34 -16.85 -3.37
C SER A 8 4.02 -16.38 -1.93
N GLU A 9 4.30 -17.19 -0.90
CA GLU A 9 3.92 -16.87 0.49
C GLU A 9 4.87 -15.89 1.19
N ASN A 10 6.12 -15.72 0.71
CA ASN A 10 7.13 -14.95 1.46
C ASN A 10 7.14 -13.44 1.13
N LYS A 11 6.31 -12.96 0.20
CA LYS A 11 6.34 -11.56 -0.28
C LYS A 11 5.52 -10.56 0.56
N TYR A 12 4.59 -11.05 1.37
CA TYR A 12 3.64 -10.20 2.09
C TYR A 12 3.78 -10.32 3.61
N ILE A 13 3.42 -9.24 4.30
CA ILE A 13 3.19 -9.19 5.74
C ILE A 13 1.73 -8.81 5.96
N THR A 14 1.02 -9.59 6.77
CA THR A 14 -0.34 -9.26 7.19
C THR A 14 -0.30 -8.44 8.47
N LYS A 15 -1.01 -7.32 8.49
CA LYS A 15 -1.23 -6.49 9.68
C LYS A 15 -2.70 -6.47 10.02
N LYS A 16 -3.00 -6.62 11.32
CA LYS A 16 -4.35 -6.51 11.85
C LYS A 16 -4.58 -5.08 12.30
N TYR A 17 -5.69 -4.51 11.91
CA TYR A 17 -6.10 -3.16 12.25
C TYR A 17 -7.56 -3.17 12.71
N MET A 18 -7.83 -2.62 13.89
CA MET A 18 -9.20 -2.44 14.38
C MET A 18 -9.72 -1.08 13.92
N CYS A 19 -10.68 -1.08 12.99
CA CYS A 19 -11.30 0.15 12.53
C CYS A 19 -12.28 0.67 13.59
N LYS A 20 -12.08 1.92 14.02
CA LYS A 20 -12.90 2.55 15.07
C LYS A 20 -14.29 3.01 14.59
N VAL A 21 -14.55 2.98 13.28
CA VAL A 21 -15.83 3.44 12.69
C VAL A 21 -16.77 2.26 12.46
N CYS A 22 -16.29 1.19 11.83
CA CYS A 22 -17.10 -0.03 11.60
C CYS A 22 -17.03 -1.04 12.76
N ASP A 23 -16.12 -0.85 13.72
CA ASP A 23 -15.84 -1.76 14.83
C ASP A 23 -15.45 -3.18 14.38
N GLN A 24 -14.77 -3.30 13.24
CA GLN A 24 -14.28 -4.56 12.69
C GLN A 24 -12.76 -4.63 12.64
N MET A 25 -12.24 -5.85 12.75
CA MET A 25 -10.83 -6.14 12.56
C MET A 25 -10.54 -6.42 11.09
N HIS A 26 -9.74 -5.57 10.46
CA HIS A 26 -9.30 -5.73 9.09
C HIS A 26 -7.91 -6.36 9.03
N GLU A 27 -7.73 -7.26 8.05
CA GLU A 27 -6.43 -7.79 7.69
C GLU A 27 -5.89 -7.07 6.45
N VAL A 28 -4.80 -6.34 6.65
CA VAL A 28 -4.14 -5.57 5.60
C VAL A 28 -2.89 -6.32 5.16
N LYS A 29 -2.82 -6.68 3.87
CA LYS A 29 -1.66 -7.33 3.27
C LYS A 29 -0.72 -6.29 2.66
N LEU A 30 0.43 -6.13 3.29
CA LEU A 30 1.47 -5.21 2.86
C LEU A 30 2.57 -5.98 2.14
N ASN A 31 3.02 -5.51 0.98
CA ASN A 31 4.18 -6.07 0.32
C ASN A 31 5.44 -5.73 1.14
N LYS A 32 6.33 -6.69 1.38
CA LYS A 32 7.58 -6.45 2.12
C LYS A 32 8.50 -5.44 1.42
N ASN A 33 8.39 -5.33 0.11
CA ASN A 33 9.19 -4.36 -0.66
C ASN A 33 8.63 -2.93 -0.55
N LEU A 34 7.49 -2.73 0.11
CA LEU A 34 6.84 -1.42 0.20
C LEU A 34 7.63 -0.43 1.06
N VAL A 35 8.52 -0.92 1.94
CA VAL A 35 9.48 -0.09 2.68
C VAL A 35 10.83 0.03 1.97
N GLU A 36 11.10 -0.80 0.97
CA GLU A 36 12.41 -0.86 0.32
C GLU A 36 12.65 0.41 -0.52
N GLY A 37 13.75 1.12 -0.25
CA GLY A 37 14.09 2.35 -0.98
C GLY A 37 13.33 3.61 -0.55
N ARG A 38 12.34 3.52 0.36
CA ARG A 38 11.69 4.69 0.93
C ARG A 38 12.63 5.44 1.89
N LYS A 39 12.58 6.77 1.84
CA LYS A 39 13.46 7.64 2.65
C LYS A 39 12.71 8.42 3.74
N LYS A 40 11.38 8.38 3.73
CA LYS A 40 10.52 9.13 4.64
C LYS A 40 9.45 8.24 5.25
N TYR A 41 9.28 8.38 6.55
CA TYR A 41 8.31 7.63 7.35
C TYR A 41 7.60 8.56 8.34
N PRO A 42 6.40 8.18 8.81
CA PRO A 42 5.61 7.05 8.32
C PRO A 42 5.03 7.34 6.92
N PHE A 43 4.85 6.31 6.09
CA PHE A 43 4.21 6.46 4.79
C PHE A 43 2.72 6.08 4.88
N PRO A 44 1.84 6.71 4.10
CA PRO A 44 0.42 6.37 4.08
C PRO A 44 0.17 5.14 3.19
N TYR A 45 -0.66 4.23 3.68
CA TYR A 45 -1.24 3.11 2.96
C TYR A 45 -2.76 3.24 3.01
N ALA A 46 -3.40 3.41 1.85
CA ALA A 46 -4.84 3.62 1.75
C ALA A 46 -5.55 2.33 1.31
N PHE A 47 -6.70 2.04 1.91
CA PHE A 47 -7.61 1.00 1.47
C PHE A 47 -9.07 1.38 1.74
N LEU A 48 -9.98 0.80 0.98
CA LEU A 48 -11.42 0.98 1.12
C LEU A 48 -12.03 -0.20 1.85
N HIS A 49 -13.04 0.06 2.67
CA HIS A 49 -13.90 -0.97 3.23
C HIS A 49 -15.27 -0.42 3.58
N ASP A 50 -16.26 -1.29 3.67
CA ASP A 50 -17.61 -0.89 4.04
C ASP A 50 -17.81 -0.88 5.55
N SER A 51 -18.75 -0.06 6.00
CA SER A 51 -19.37 -0.13 7.31
C SER A 51 -20.86 -0.36 7.14
N ILE A 52 -21.33 -1.51 7.62
CA ILE A 52 -22.75 -1.88 7.61
C ILE A 52 -23.24 -1.80 9.05
N LYS A 53 -23.97 -0.74 9.41
CA LYS A 53 -24.62 -0.60 10.72
C LYS A 53 -26.12 -0.39 10.56
N GLU A 54 -26.88 -1.38 11.02
CA GLU A 54 -28.35 -1.45 11.19
C GLU A 54 -29.21 -1.25 9.93
N THR A 55 -28.91 -0.28 9.06
CA THR A 55 -29.48 -0.08 7.71
C THR A 55 -28.65 0.89 6.86
N ASN A 56 -27.58 1.49 7.41
CA ASN A 56 -26.74 2.45 6.71
C ASN A 56 -25.49 1.75 6.17
N LEU A 57 -25.36 1.72 4.84
CA LEU A 57 -24.12 1.37 4.14
C LEU A 57 -23.30 2.64 3.98
N LYS A 58 -22.08 2.63 4.52
CA LYS A 58 -21.10 3.69 4.33
C LYS A 58 -19.83 3.10 3.75
N GLU A 59 -19.32 3.69 2.70
CA GLU A 59 -17.98 3.39 2.20
C GLU A 59 -16.96 4.21 2.99
N LEU A 60 -15.91 3.54 3.49
CA LEU A 60 -14.87 4.16 4.30
C LEU A 60 -13.53 4.08 3.59
N LEU A 61 -12.85 5.22 3.48
CA LEU A 61 -11.44 5.28 3.13
C LEU A 61 -10.61 5.28 4.41
N THR A 62 -9.83 4.23 4.62
CA THR A 62 -8.86 4.17 5.72
C THR A 62 -7.45 4.39 5.19
N ILE A 63 -6.74 5.35 5.76
CA ILE A 63 -5.32 5.59 5.56
C ILE A 63 -4.58 5.17 6.82
N LEU A 64 -3.65 4.21 6.69
CA LEU A 64 -2.74 3.79 7.75
C LEU A 64 -1.38 4.45 7.54
N TYR A 65 -0.83 5.07 8.58
CA TYR A 65 0.54 5.59 8.56
C TYR A 65 1.48 4.53 9.10
N ILE A 66 2.34 4.00 8.23
CA ILE A 66 3.16 2.81 8.48
C ILE A 66 4.65 3.20 8.51
N ASP A 67 5.39 2.72 9.50
CA ASP A 67 6.84 2.93 9.57
C ASP A 67 7.66 1.81 8.87
N GLU A 68 8.98 1.92 8.95
CA GLU A 68 9.93 0.94 8.39
C GLU A 68 9.78 -0.48 8.96
N ASP A 69 9.27 -0.61 10.19
CA ASP A 69 9.01 -1.89 10.88
C ASP A 69 7.60 -2.45 10.58
N PHE A 70 6.88 -1.84 9.63
CA PHE A 70 5.48 -2.13 9.33
C PHE A 70 4.54 -1.94 10.54
N ARG A 71 4.86 -1.03 11.45
CA ARG A 71 3.99 -0.67 12.58
C ARG A 71 3.07 0.46 12.17
N ILE A 72 1.80 0.33 12.50
CA ILE A 72 0.80 1.38 12.31
C ILE A 72 1.03 2.44 13.38
N ARG A 73 1.44 3.64 12.99
CA ARG A 73 1.73 4.79 13.85
C ARG A 73 0.57 5.76 13.98
N GLY A 74 -0.35 5.72 13.02
CA GLY A 74 -1.55 6.53 13.02
C GLY A 74 -2.54 6.04 11.98
N THR A 75 -3.78 6.50 12.09
CA THR A 75 -4.87 6.12 11.19
C THR A 75 -5.79 7.30 10.95
N GLN A 76 -6.18 7.50 9.70
CA GLN A 76 -7.22 8.43 9.29
C GLN A 76 -8.33 7.64 8.62
N ILE A 77 -9.59 7.90 8.97
CA ILE A 77 -10.75 7.25 8.38
C ILE A 77 -11.67 8.36 7.91
N GLU A 78 -12.05 8.33 6.63
CA GLU A 78 -13.05 9.24 6.09
C GLU A 78 -14.24 8.44 5.57
N GLU A 79 -15.45 8.97 5.82
CA GLU A 79 -16.66 8.47 5.18
C GLU A 79 -16.76 9.08 3.78
N LEU A 80 -16.89 8.23 2.76
CA LEU A 80 -17.07 8.69 1.39
C LEU A 80 -18.55 9.07 1.20
N GLY A 81 -18.80 10.36 0.99
CA GLY A 81 -20.11 10.89 0.59
C GLY A 81 -20.32 10.87 -0.93
N ASN A 82 -21.55 11.12 -1.38
CA ASN A 82 -21.89 11.16 -2.81
C ASN A 82 -21.25 12.34 -3.59
N ASP A 83 -20.74 13.36 -2.90
CA ASP A 83 -20.14 14.54 -3.54
C ASP A 83 -18.70 14.76 -3.05
N ASN A 84 -17.76 14.63 -4.00
CA ASN A 84 -16.30 14.70 -3.90
C ASN A 84 -15.61 13.61 -3.05
N LEU A 85 -15.14 12.58 -3.77
CA LEU A 85 -14.46 11.37 -3.26
C LEU A 85 -13.20 11.62 -2.40
N PHE A 86 -12.55 12.78 -2.52
CA PHE A 86 -11.31 13.10 -1.80
C PHE A 86 -11.17 14.61 -1.54
N SER A 87 -10.66 15.01 -0.37
CA SER A 87 -10.17 16.38 -0.14
C SER A 87 -8.92 16.64 -0.99
N LYS A 88 -8.65 17.91 -1.28
CA LYS A 88 -7.47 18.32 -2.08
C LYS A 88 -6.17 17.84 -1.44
N GLU A 89 -6.08 17.92 -0.12
CA GLU A 89 -4.93 17.49 0.68
C GLU A 89 -4.71 15.98 0.56
N GLN A 90 -5.79 15.19 0.55
CA GLN A 90 -5.72 13.73 0.36
C GLN A 90 -5.31 13.36 -1.06
N VAL A 91 -5.85 14.04 -2.08
CA VAL A 91 -5.42 13.82 -3.47
C VAL A 91 -3.94 14.12 -3.61
N VAL A 92 -3.45 15.22 -3.04
CA VAL A 92 -2.04 15.58 -3.04
C VAL A 92 -1.21 14.50 -2.35
N SER A 93 -1.60 14.07 -1.14
CA SER A 93 -0.86 13.04 -0.40
C SER A 93 -0.80 11.70 -1.15
N ILE A 94 -1.93 11.23 -1.69
CA ILE A 94 -1.97 9.99 -2.50
C ILE A 94 -1.10 10.15 -3.75
N THR A 95 -1.23 11.28 -4.45
CA THR A 95 -0.49 11.57 -5.68
C THR A 95 1.02 11.65 -5.43
N GLU A 96 1.46 12.30 -4.35
CA GLU A 96 2.88 12.37 -3.99
C GLU A 96 3.48 10.99 -3.72
N ASN A 97 2.76 10.14 -2.99
CA ASN A 97 3.20 8.76 -2.74
C ASN A 97 3.25 7.92 -4.02
N LEU A 98 2.25 8.06 -4.89
CA LEU A 98 2.25 7.38 -6.19
C LEU A 98 3.39 7.88 -7.08
N MET A 99 3.72 9.17 -7.06
CA MET A 99 4.86 9.73 -7.78
C MET A 99 6.19 9.23 -7.24
N GLU A 100 6.34 9.10 -5.92
CA GLU A 100 7.54 8.52 -5.30
C GLU A 100 7.72 7.06 -5.74
N GLU A 101 6.66 6.25 -5.70
CA GLU A 101 6.69 4.86 -6.18
C GLU A 101 7.00 4.76 -7.68
N ILE A 102 6.44 5.64 -8.51
CA ILE A 102 6.78 5.71 -9.95
C ILE A 102 8.28 5.97 -10.15
N ASN A 103 8.88 6.84 -9.33
CA ASN A 103 10.31 7.13 -9.44
C ASN A 103 11.17 5.95 -9.00
N ILE A 104 10.84 5.27 -7.90
CA ILE A 104 11.52 4.05 -7.45
C ILE A 104 11.45 2.98 -8.54
N LEU A 105 10.27 2.74 -9.11
CA LEU A 105 10.08 1.76 -10.18
C LEU A 105 10.86 2.13 -11.46
N ARG A 106 10.97 3.43 -11.78
CA ARG A 106 11.80 3.90 -12.90
C ARG A 106 13.28 3.62 -12.68
N GLU A 107 13.80 3.94 -11.49
CA GLU A 107 15.19 3.67 -11.13
C GLU A 107 15.51 2.17 -11.20
N GLU A 108 14.62 1.33 -10.67
CA GLU A 108 14.79 -0.11 -10.73
C GLU A 108 14.73 -0.64 -12.17
N ASN A 109 13.85 -0.12 -13.02
CA ASN A 109 13.76 -0.50 -14.42
C ASN A 109 15.05 -0.16 -15.19
N ILE A 110 15.64 1.01 -14.93
CA ILE A 110 16.94 1.41 -15.49
C ILE A 110 18.03 0.43 -15.06
N ARG A 111 18.13 0.14 -13.75
CA ARG A 111 19.10 -0.81 -13.20
C ARG A 111 18.95 -2.20 -13.85
N LEU A 112 17.74 -2.72 -13.96
CA LEU A 112 17.48 -4.04 -14.54
C LEU A 112 17.81 -4.09 -16.04
N LYS A 113 17.57 -3.01 -16.78
CA LYS A 113 17.98 -2.89 -18.19
C LYS A 113 19.50 -2.92 -18.34
N GLU A 114 20.22 -2.23 -17.45
CA GLU A 114 21.69 -2.24 -17.40
C GLU A 114 22.21 -3.67 -17.18
N VAL A 115 21.69 -4.37 -16.17
CA VAL A 115 22.05 -5.75 -15.84
C VAL A 115 21.77 -6.69 -17.01
N ASN A 116 20.59 -6.60 -17.62
CA ASN A 116 20.23 -7.42 -18.79
C ASN A 116 21.18 -7.19 -19.97
N LYS A 117 21.58 -5.94 -20.23
CA LYS A 117 22.54 -5.61 -21.28
C LYS A 117 23.91 -6.23 -21.00
N GLN A 118 24.36 -6.24 -19.74
CA GLN A 118 25.62 -6.87 -19.36
C GLN A 118 25.57 -8.40 -19.50
N LEU A 119 24.46 -9.03 -19.09
CA LEU A 119 24.29 -10.48 -19.22
C LEU A 119 24.24 -10.93 -20.68
N LYS A 120 23.53 -10.19 -21.54
CA LYS A 120 23.50 -10.45 -22.99
C LYS A 120 24.85 -10.27 -23.69
N ARG A 121 25.78 -9.53 -23.11
CA ARG A 121 27.15 -9.38 -23.64
C ARG A 121 28.08 -10.51 -23.20
N LYS A 122 27.70 -11.27 -22.17
CA LYS A 122 28.47 -12.38 -21.61
C LYS A 122 28.00 -13.76 -22.10
N SER A 123 26.87 -13.81 -22.82
CA SER A 123 26.33 -15.01 -23.49
C SER A 123 26.56 -14.92 -24.98
#